data_AF-A0A7S0NTV8-F1
#
_entry.id   AF-A0A7S0NTV8-F1
#
_cell.length_a   1.000
_cell.length_b   1.000
_cell.length_c   1.000
_cell.angle_alpha   90.00
_cell.angle_beta   90.00
_cell.angle_gamma   90.00
#
_symmetry.space_group_name_H-M   'P 1'
#
loop_
_entity.id
_entity.type
_entity.pdbx_description
1 polymer ?
#
loop_
_entity_poly.entity_id
_entity_poly.type
_entity_poly.pdbx_seq_one_letter_code
_entity_poly.pdbx_strand_id
1 'polypeptide(L)'
;ALTLDIGQERGSWMQPTFGASGARATPSVTVAFAPEVLADGERAVRVTGAGYWDGNVVQWDDKIGGGWSTSPEGTVCFWLAHGGITRADVELPPGRLYFNAGAWGDGALGILAKRGTLTIRRRQLGWLPFLPSVREGSFLVGTFRAAPSQSRGHGTGGGEDRTAG
;
A
#
# COMPACT_ATOMS: atom_id res chain seq x y z
N ALA A 1 -8.69 4.22 -3.11
CA ALA A 1 -7.60 5.20 -3.00
C ALA A 1 -6.97 5.11 -1.62
N LEU A 2 -5.65 5.13 -1.55
CA LEU A 2 -4.84 5.05 -0.34
C LEU A 2 -4.00 6.32 -0.25
N THR A 3 -3.98 6.93 0.92
CA THR A 3 -3.05 8.03 1.25
C THR A 3 -2.12 7.53 2.32
N LEU A 4 -0.83 7.51 2.03
CA LEU A 4 0.20 7.00 2.90
C LEU A 4 0.69 8.12 3.81
N ASP A 5 1.17 7.75 4.98
CA ASP A 5 1.80 8.65 5.93
C ASP A 5 3.03 7.98 6.53
N ILE A 6 4.17 8.14 5.84
CA ILE A 6 5.42 7.43 6.09
C ILE A 6 6.39 8.37 6.80
N GLY A 7 6.94 7.94 7.92
CA GLY A 7 7.87 8.73 8.70
C GLY A 7 8.32 7.96 9.93
N GLN A 8 8.99 8.65 10.84
CA GLN A 8 9.48 8.02 12.06
C GLN A 8 8.29 7.58 12.93
N GLU A 9 8.21 6.27 13.18
CA GLU A 9 7.21 5.67 14.07
C GLU A 9 7.88 5.16 15.35
N ARG A 10 7.14 5.22 16.46
CA ARG A 10 7.63 4.69 17.74
C ARG A 10 7.81 3.17 17.62
N GLY A 11 9.04 2.70 17.81
CA GLY A 11 9.38 1.29 17.60
C GLY A 11 9.70 0.93 16.15
N SER A 12 9.79 1.91 15.23
CA SER A 12 10.43 1.66 13.93
C SER A 12 11.91 1.34 14.14
N TRP A 13 12.43 0.37 13.41
CA TRP A 13 13.84 0.01 13.40
C TRP A 13 14.64 0.85 12.40
N MET A 14 14.06 1.95 11.90
CA MET A 14 14.75 2.82 10.96
C MET A 14 15.94 3.48 11.64
N GLN A 15 16.94 3.88 10.83
CA GLN A 15 18.10 4.59 11.34
C GLN A 15 17.66 5.83 12.13
N PRO A 16 18.40 6.26 13.17
CA PRO A 16 18.01 7.42 13.99
C PRO A 16 17.77 8.71 13.19
N THR A 17 18.39 8.84 12.02
CA THR A 17 18.26 9.96 11.09
C THR A 17 16.98 9.93 10.25
N PHE A 18 16.30 8.78 10.16
CA PHE A 18 15.09 8.64 9.36
C PHE A 18 13.93 9.42 9.97
N GLY A 19 13.44 10.42 9.25
CA GLY A 19 12.35 11.29 9.69
C GLY A 19 12.66 12.08 10.98
N ALA A 20 13.93 12.26 11.34
CA ALA A 20 14.38 12.98 12.52
C ALA A 20 13.97 14.47 12.52
N SER A 21 13.78 15.05 11.34
CA SER A 21 13.28 16.40 11.13
C SER A 21 11.78 16.56 11.45
N GLY A 22 11.05 15.44 11.62
CA GLY A 22 9.60 15.41 11.69
C GLY A 22 8.91 15.42 10.32
N ALA A 23 9.67 15.46 9.21
CA ALA A 23 9.11 15.32 7.88
C ALA A 23 8.47 13.92 7.69
N ARG A 24 7.44 13.88 6.85
CA ARG A 24 6.71 12.64 6.52
C ARG A 24 6.48 12.57 5.02
N ALA A 25 6.76 11.43 4.38
CA ALA A 25 6.41 11.20 2.99
C ALA A 25 4.93 10.79 2.90
N THR A 26 4.13 11.55 2.15
CA THR A 26 2.67 11.35 2.09
C THR A 26 2.16 11.06 0.67
N PRO A 27 2.72 10.06 -0.04
CA PRO A 27 2.24 9.73 -1.37
C PRO A 27 0.84 9.12 -1.33
N SER A 28 0.21 9.05 -2.50
CA SER A 28 -1.10 8.48 -2.70
C SER A 28 -1.12 7.51 -3.87
N VAL A 29 -1.94 6.48 -3.75
CA VAL A 29 -2.06 5.43 -4.76
C VAL A 29 -3.49 4.92 -4.81
N THR A 30 -4.01 4.66 -6.00
CA THR A 30 -5.27 3.97 -6.20
C THR A 30 -4.99 2.54 -6.59
N VAL A 31 -5.64 1.62 -5.90
CA VAL A 31 -5.47 0.19 -6.11
C VAL A 31 -6.81 -0.48 -6.35
N ALA A 32 -6.79 -1.55 -7.15
CA ALA A 32 -7.89 -2.46 -7.35
C ALA A 32 -7.48 -3.87 -6.90
N PHE A 33 -8.30 -4.48 -6.06
CA PHE A 33 -8.15 -5.88 -5.65
C PHE A 33 -8.74 -6.77 -6.74
N ALA A 34 -7.91 -7.54 -7.43
CA ALA A 34 -8.33 -8.44 -8.50
C ALA A 34 -8.51 -9.88 -7.96
N PRO A 35 -9.39 -10.69 -8.57
CA PRO A 35 -9.58 -12.09 -8.21
C PRO A 35 -8.52 -13.03 -8.80
N GLU A 36 -7.70 -12.53 -9.72
CA GLU A 36 -6.58 -13.25 -10.33
C GLU A 36 -5.62 -13.75 -9.25
N VAL A 37 -5.21 -15.01 -9.35
CA VAL A 37 -4.29 -15.65 -8.38
C VAL A 37 -2.89 -15.66 -8.99
N LEU A 38 -1.92 -15.14 -8.24
CA LEU A 38 -0.51 -15.14 -8.57
C LEU A 38 0.10 -16.53 -8.35
N ALA A 39 1.29 -16.76 -8.88
CA ALA A 39 1.97 -18.06 -8.82
C ALA A 39 2.23 -18.57 -7.39
N ASP A 40 2.25 -17.68 -6.40
CA ASP A 40 2.44 -17.98 -4.97
C ASP A 40 1.10 -18.19 -4.21
N GLY A 41 -0.04 -18.14 -4.90
CA GLY A 41 -1.37 -18.33 -4.32
C GLY A 41 -1.97 -17.06 -3.71
N GLU A 42 -1.26 -15.93 -3.71
CA GLU A 42 -1.82 -14.63 -3.35
C GLU A 42 -2.74 -14.11 -4.48
N ARG A 43 -3.70 -13.25 -4.14
CA ARG A 43 -4.55 -12.61 -5.15
C ARG A 43 -3.91 -11.31 -5.62
N ALA A 44 -4.07 -10.95 -6.88
CA ALA A 44 -3.39 -9.80 -7.47
C ALA A 44 -3.96 -8.46 -6.97
N VAL A 45 -3.07 -7.50 -6.70
CA VAL A 45 -3.41 -6.08 -6.51
C VAL A 45 -2.86 -5.28 -7.69
N ARG A 46 -3.71 -4.46 -8.30
CA ARG A 46 -3.34 -3.60 -9.43
C ARG A 46 -3.30 -2.15 -8.99
N VAL A 47 -2.21 -1.46 -9.30
CA VAL A 47 -2.15 -0.01 -9.21
C VAL A 47 -2.93 0.57 -10.40
N THR A 48 -3.96 1.36 -10.13
CA THR A 48 -4.85 1.96 -11.14
C THR A 48 -4.72 3.48 -11.23
N GLY A 49 -3.94 4.08 -10.33
CA GLY A 49 -3.58 5.48 -10.38
C GLY A 49 -2.58 5.84 -9.27
N ALA A 50 -1.87 6.94 -9.47
CA ALA A 50 -0.98 7.53 -8.47
C ALA A 50 -1.34 9.01 -8.29
N GLY A 51 -0.94 9.63 -7.18
CA GLY A 51 -1.13 11.06 -7.01
C GLY A 51 -0.33 11.86 -8.04
N TYR A 52 -0.95 12.91 -8.54
CA TYR A 52 -0.39 13.74 -9.61
C TYR A 52 0.99 14.33 -9.27
N TRP A 53 1.21 14.64 -7.99
CA TRP A 53 2.46 15.23 -7.50
C TRP A 53 3.42 14.22 -6.86
N ASP A 54 3.10 12.93 -6.92
CA ASP A 54 3.85 11.89 -6.20
C ASP A 54 5.09 11.41 -6.94
N GLY A 55 5.27 11.76 -8.23
CA GLY A 55 6.39 11.27 -9.04
C GLY A 55 7.79 11.65 -8.51
N ASN A 56 7.88 12.70 -7.69
CA ASN A 56 9.12 13.11 -7.02
C ASN A 56 9.33 12.41 -5.66
N VAL A 57 8.29 11.75 -5.14
CA VAL A 57 8.26 11.15 -3.79
C VAL A 57 8.26 9.63 -3.86
N VAL A 58 7.55 9.03 -4.81
CA VAL A 58 7.48 7.58 -4.99
C VAL A 58 7.30 7.23 -6.47
N GLN A 59 7.94 6.14 -6.88
CA GLN A 59 7.67 5.50 -8.16
C GLN A 59 6.97 4.16 -7.88
N TRP A 60 5.73 4.02 -8.34
CA TRP A 60 5.00 2.74 -8.26
C TRP A 60 5.38 1.87 -9.45
N ASP A 61 5.40 0.55 -9.29
CA ASP A 61 5.68 -0.37 -10.41
C ASP A 61 4.38 -0.65 -11.20
N ASP A 62 4.44 -0.48 -12.52
CA ASP A 62 3.28 -0.34 -13.41
C ASP A 62 2.63 -1.68 -13.80
N LYS A 63 3.18 -2.83 -13.39
CA LYS A 63 2.95 -4.13 -14.06
C LYS A 63 2.46 -5.29 -13.18
N ILE A 64 1.40 -5.08 -12.38
CA ILE A 64 0.90 -5.99 -11.32
C ILE A 64 1.65 -5.69 -10.03
N GLY A 65 1.09 -4.69 -9.35
CA GLY A 65 1.80 -3.95 -8.32
C GLY A 65 1.64 -4.54 -6.93
N GLY A 66 1.27 -5.81 -6.75
CA GLY A 66 1.02 -6.36 -5.43
C GLY A 66 0.31 -7.70 -5.34
N GLY A 67 0.35 -8.31 -4.15
CA GLY A 67 -0.44 -9.47 -3.77
C GLY A 67 -1.25 -9.17 -2.51
N TRP A 68 -2.41 -9.81 -2.35
CA TRP A 68 -3.27 -9.68 -1.19
C TRP A 68 -3.81 -11.02 -0.68
N SER A 69 -4.02 -11.06 0.63
CA SER A 69 -4.65 -12.16 1.34
C SER A 69 -5.55 -11.62 2.46
N THR A 70 -6.49 -12.45 2.88
CA THR A 70 -7.34 -12.20 4.06
C THR A 70 -6.97 -13.19 5.14
N SER A 71 -6.78 -12.69 6.35
CA SER A 71 -6.65 -13.53 7.53
C SER A 71 -8.04 -14.00 8.00
N PRO A 72 -8.15 -15.16 8.66
CA PRO A 72 -9.41 -15.64 9.24
C PRO A 72 -10.07 -14.65 10.21
N GLU A 73 -9.27 -13.77 10.82
CA GLU A 73 -9.70 -12.77 11.80
C GLU A 73 -10.25 -11.49 11.15
N GLY A 74 -10.45 -11.47 9.83
CA GLY A 74 -11.01 -10.31 9.12
C GLY A 74 -9.99 -9.20 8.88
N THR A 75 -8.70 -9.55 8.73
CA THR A 75 -7.67 -8.58 8.34
C THR A 75 -7.27 -8.79 6.89
N VAL A 76 -7.17 -7.72 6.11
CA VAL A 76 -6.59 -7.76 4.77
C VAL A 76 -5.13 -7.36 4.88
N CYS A 77 -4.27 -8.23 4.36
CA CYS A 77 -2.86 -7.98 4.16
C CYS A 77 -2.62 -7.86 2.65
N PHE A 78 -2.03 -6.76 2.20
CA PHE A 78 -1.60 -6.64 0.82
C PHE A 78 -0.25 -5.95 0.74
N TRP A 79 0.47 -6.11 -0.36
CA TRP A 79 1.73 -5.40 -0.57
C TRP A 79 1.73 -4.64 -1.88
N LEU A 80 2.49 -3.54 -1.95
CA LEU A 80 2.76 -2.83 -3.20
C LEU A 80 4.27 -2.70 -3.45
N ALA A 81 4.69 -2.98 -4.69
CA ALA A 81 6.06 -2.70 -5.13
C ALA A 81 6.26 -1.21 -5.39
N HIS A 82 7.43 -0.67 -4.99
CA HIS A 82 7.82 0.70 -5.25
C HIS A 82 9.31 0.80 -5.59
N GLY A 83 9.67 1.74 -6.47
CA GLY A 83 11.03 2.09 -6.90
C GLY A 83 11.80 2.96 -5.90
N GLY A 84 11.36 3.02 -4.65
CA GLY A 84 11.91 3.89 -3.61
C GLY A 84 10.96 5.02 -3.21
N ILE A 85 11.15 5.54 -2.00
CA ILE A 85 10.43 6.69 -1.47
C ILE A 85 11.43 7.67 -0.90
N THR A 86 11.37 8.94 -1.31
CA THR A 86 12.29 9.97 -0.84
C THR A 86 11.55 11.28 -0.60
N ARG A 87 11.65 11.81 0.61
CA ARG A 87 11.22 13.16 0.96
C ARG A 87 12.00 13.67 2.17
N ALA A 88 12.77 14.74 2.00
CA ALA A 88 13.65 15.27 3.05
C ALA A 88 14.54 14.14 3.63
N ASP A 89 14.44 13.85 4.92
CA ASP A 89 15.17 12.79 5.64
C ASP A 89 14.36 11.48 5.79
N VAL A 90 13.25 11.36 5.06
CA VAL A 90 12.50 10.11 4.90
C VAL A 90 12.94 9.44 3.61
N GLU A 91 13.78 8.40 3.74
CA GLU A 91 14.26 7.60 2.63
C GLU A 91 13.95 6.11 2.85
N LEU A 92 13.19 5.52 1.93
CA LEU A 92 13.00 4.08 1.82
C LEU A 92 13.56 3.62 0.47
N PRO A 93 14.48 2.66 0.42
CA PRO A 93 14.97 2.11 -0.83
C PRO A 93 13.87 1.30 -1.53
N PRO A 94 14.06 0.99 -2.83
CA PRO A 94 13.14 0.16 -3.59
C PRO A 94 12.79 -1.15 -2.88
N GLY A 95 11.54 -1.59 -3.01
CA GLY A 95 11.08 -2.81 -2.35
C GLY A 95 9.57 -2.94 -2.32
N ARG A 96 9.07 -3.62 -1.27
CA ARG A 96 7.65 -3.85 -1.03
C ARG A 96 7.20 -3.12 0.23
N LEU A 97 6.12 -2.36 0.11
CA LEU A 97 5.35 -1.86 1.24
C LEU A 97 4.22 -2.85 1.54
N TYR A 98 4.11 -3.27 2.79
CA TYR A 98 3.05 -4.15 3.26
C TYR A 98 2.00 -3.34 4.02
N PHE A 99 0.75 -3.48 3.62
CA PHE A 99 -0.41 -2.80 4.13
C PHE A 99 -1.22 -3.81 4.93
N ASN A 100 -1.63 -3.42 6.13
CA ASN A 100 -2.48 -4.23 6.98
C ASN A 100 -3.64 -3.37 7.52
N ALA A 101 -4.86 -3.83 7.31
CA ALA A 101 -6.05 -3.19 7.84
C ALA A 101 -7.16 -4.21 8.07
N GLY A 102 -8.03 -3.93 9.03
CA GLY A 102 -9.28 -4.67 9.16
C GLY A 102 -10.12 -4.55 7.89
N ALA A 103 -10.84 -5.60 7.57
CA ALA A 103 -11.85 -5.60 6.52
C ALA A 103 -13.09 -6.34 7.02
N TRP A 104 -14.26 -5.82 6.69
CA TRP A 104 -15.53 -6.42 7.12
C TRP A 104 -16.53 -6.43 5.96
N GLY A 105 -17.48 -7.36 6.05
CA GLY A 105 -18.48 -7.63 5.03
C GLY A 105 -18.19 -8.90 4.22
N ASP A 106 -19.24 -9.54 3.74
CA ASP A 106 -19.16 -10.83 3.07
C ASP A 106 -18.81 -10.66 1.57
N GLY A 107 -17.75 -11.35 1.11
CA GLY A 107 -17.44 -11.52 -0.31
C GLY A 107 -16.52 -10.47 -0.95
N ALA A 108 -16.54 -10.41 -2.29
CA ALA A 108 -15.69 -9.57 -3.14
C ALA A 108 -15.94 -8.05 -3.00
N LEU A 109 -16.89 -7.64 -2.14
CA LEU A 109 -17.31 -6.27 -1.86
C LEU A 109 -16.91 -5.81 -0.44
N GLY A 110 -16.04 -6.57 0.24
CA GLY A 110 -15.57 -6.24 1.59
C GLY A 110 -15.06 -4.80 1.70
N ILE A 111 -15.46 -4.13 2.79
CA ILE A 111 -15.07 -2.75 3.06
C ILE A 111 -13.75 -2.78 3.82
N LEU A 112 -12.70 -2.23 3.20
CA LEU A 112 -11.43 -1.98 3.88
C LEU A 112 -11.61 -0.89 4.93
N ALA A 113 -11.04 -1.08 6.11
CA ALA A 113 -11.04 -0.05 7.14
C ALA A 113 -10.43 1.26 6.63
N LYS A 114 -10.96 2.39 7.12
CA LYS A 114 -10.49 3.73 6.74
C LYS A 114 -9.02 3.99 7.09
N ARG A 115 -8.42 3.19 7.99
CA ARG A 115 -7.04 3.32 8.46
C ARG A 115 -6.40 1.95 8.59
N GLY A 116 -5.09 1.89 8.35
CA GLY A 116 -4.27 0.72 8.54
C GLY A 116 -2.79 1.06 8.74
N THR A 117 -1.97 0.04 8.92
CA THR A 117 -0.53 0.17 9.15
C THR A 117 0.26 -0.13 7.87
N LEU A 118 1.44 0.50 7.78
CA LEU A 118 2.43 0.26 6.74
C LEU A 118 3.67 -0.34 7.35
N THR A 119 4.11 -1.47 6.81
CA THR A 119 5.37 -2.11 7.21
C THR A 119 6.26 -2.41 6.01
N ILE A 120 7.54 -2.58 6.26
CA ILE A 120 8.50 -3.16 5.31
C ILE A 120 9.02 -4.47 5.87
N ARG A 121 9.35 -5.42 5.01
CA ARG A 121 10.06 -6.63 5.41
C ARG A 121 11.54 -6.49 5.10
N ARG A 122 12.39 -6.77 6.09
CA ARG A 122 13.84 -6.80 5.91
C ARG A 122 14.50 -7.91 6.68
N ARG A 123 15.57 -8.43 6.11
CA ARG A 123 16.50 -9.33 6.79
C ARG A 123 17.28 -8.56 7.85
N GLN A 124 17.13 -8.97 9.09
CA GLN A 124 17.90 -8.49 10.22
C GLN A 124 18.88 -9.56 10.66
N LEU A 125 20.12 -9.15 10.88
CA LEU A 125 21.10 -9.99 11.56
C LEU A 125 20.83 -9.91 13.06
N GLY A 126 20.45 -11.03 13.66
CA GLY A 126 20.32 -11.22 15.09
C GLY A 126 21.37 -12.20 15.61
N TRP A 127 21.44 -12.32 16.93
CA TRP A 127 22.31 -13.29 17.60
C TRP A 127 21.43 -14.28 18.37
N LEU A 128 21.44 -15.54 17.93
CA LEU A 128 21.13 -16.65 18.83
C LEU A 128 22.32 -16.80 19.79
N PRO A 129 22.18 -17.42 20.98
CA PRO A 129 23.18 -17.35 22.07
C PRO A 129 24.64 -17.70 21.73
N PHE A 130 24.93 -18.20 20.52
CA PHE A 130 26.27 -18.45 20.00
C PHE A 130 26.40 -18.35 18.47
N LEU A 131 25.36 -17.90 17.73
CA LEU A 131 25.38 -17.90 16.26
C LEU A 131 24.72 -16.66 15.64
N PRO A 132 25.36 -16.01 14.64
CA PRO A 132 24.69 -15.02 13.82
C PRO A 132 23.53 -15.69 13.07
N SER A 133 22.33 -15.15 13.22
CA SER A 133 21.12 -15.64 12.55
C SER A 133 20.51 -14.51 11.74
N VAL A 134 20.06 -14.80 10.53
CA VAL A 134 19.31 -13.83 9.73
C VAL A 134 17.84 -14.13 9.90
N ARG A 135 17.06 -13.18 10.43
CA ARG A 135 15.61 -13.27 10.53
C ARG A 135 14.98 -12.20 9.69
N GLU A 136 13.94 -12.55 8.94
CA GLU A 136 13.12 -11.54 8.27
C GLU A 136 12.16 -10.91 9.28
N GLY A 137 12.35 -9.63 9.55
CA GLY A 137 11.50 -8.83 10.43
C GLY A 137 10.54 -7.95 9.63
N SER A 138 9.35 -7.70 10.18
CA SER A 138 8.42 -6.69 9.69
C SER A 138 8.54 -5.43 10.53
N PHE A 139 8.79 -4.29 9.89
CA PHE A 139 9.07 -3.03 10.57
C PHE A 139 8.04 -1.98 10.21
N LEU A 140 7.43 -1.35 11.21
CA LEU A 140 6.47 -0.27 11.03
C LEU A 140 7.17 0.96 10.46
N VAL A 141 6.63 1.49 9.36
CA VAL A 141 7.16 2.69 8.67
C VAL A 141 6.12 3.80 8.54
N GLY A 142 4.89 3.55 8.96
CA GLY A 142 3.83 4.55 8.92
C GLY A 142 2.44 3.96 8.97
N THR A 143 1.48 4.77 8.54
CA THR A 143 0.07 4.38 8.43
C THR A 143 -0.48 4.77 7.07
N PHE A 144 -1.66 4.27 6.74
CA PHE A 144 -2.38 4.74 5.56
C PHE A 144 -3.84 5.02 5.89
N ARG A 145 -4.46 5.86 5.06
CA ARG A 145 -5.89 6.07 5.03
C ARG A 145 -6.47 5.53 3.74
N ALA A 146 -7.60 4.82 3.84
CA ALA A 146 -8.33 4.32 2.69
C ALA A 146 -9.62 5.11 2.47
N ALA A 147 -9.90 5.37 1.20
CA ALA A 147 -11.18 5.89 0.72
C ALA A 147 -11.63 5.12 -0.54
N PRO A 148 -12.94 4.93 -0.75
CA PRO A 148 -13.44 4.36 -2.00
C PRO A 148 -12.94 5.19 -3.19
N SER A 149 -12.36 4.54 -4.20
CA SER A 149 -12.13 5.20 -5.48
C SER A 149 -13.48 5.38 -6.14
N GLN A 150 -13.87 6.61 -6.47
CA GLN A 150 -15.05 6.83 -7.29
C GLN A 150 -14.85 6.05 -8.59
N SER A 151 -15.66 5.02 -8.83
CA SER A 151 -15.76 4.43 -10.17
C SER A 151 -16.30 5.56 -11.05
N ARG A 152 -15.50 6.01 -12.01
CA ARG A 152 -16.00 6.89 -13.07
C ARG A 152 -17.06 6.06 -13.81
N GLY A 153 -18.33 6.25 -13.46
CA GLY A 153 -19.44 5.78 -14.25
C GLY A 153 -19.28 6.40 -15.62
N HIS A 154 -18.95 5.57 -16.61
CA HIS A 154 -19.04 5.93 -18.01
C HIS A 154 -20.54 6.14 -18.27
N GLY A 155 -21.01 7.37 -18.12
CA GLY A 155 -22.34 7.78 -18.53
C GLY A 155 -22.41 7.63 -20.03
N THR A 156 -22.92 6.49 -20.50
CA THR A 156 -23.50 6.38 -21.83
C THR A 156 -24.65 7.38 -21.88
N GLY A 157 -24.34 8.58 -22.38
CA GLY A 157 -25.35 9.53 -22.85
C GLY A 157 -26.07 8.89 -24.02
N GLY A 158 -27.07 8.07 -23.71
CA GLY A 158 -28.05 7.60 -24.68
C GLY A 158 -28.86 8.81 -25.13
N GLY A 159 -28.76 9.10 -26.42
CA GLY A 159 -29.57 10.11 -27.08
C GLY A 159 -31.05 9.81 -26.90
N GLU A 160 -31.82 10.83 -26.58
CA GLU A 160 -33.25 10.86 -26.85
C GLU A 160 -33.45 11.95 -27.91
N ASP A 161 -33.46 11.49 -29.16
CA ASP A 161 -33.88 12.23 -30.33
C ASP A 161 -35.36 12.56 -30.16
N ARG A 162 -35.68 13.82 -29.86
CA ARG A 162 -37.05 14.33 -29.92
C ARG A 162 -37.17 15.22 -31.14
N THR A 163 -37.52 14.58 -32.25
CA THR A 163 -38.27 15.24 -33.32
C THR A 163 -39.62 15.69 -32.76
N ALA A 164 -39.78 17.00 -32.62
CA ALA A 164 -41.09 17.65 -32.63
C ALA A 164 -40.89 19.09 -33.15
N GLY A 165 -41.36 19.34 -34.37
CA GLY A 165 -41.31 20.62 -35.06
C GLY A 165 -41.58 20.44 -36.55
#